data_AF-A0A959XNI4-F1
#
_entry.id   AF-A0A959XNI4-F1
#
_cell.length_a   1.000
_cell.length_b   1.000
_cell.length_c   1.000
_cell.angle_alpha   90.00
_cell.angle_beta   90.00
_cell.angle_gamma   90.00
#
_symmetry.space_group_name_H-M   'P 1'
#
loop_
_entity.id
_entity.type
_entity.pdbx_description
1 polymer ?
#
loop_
_entity_poly.entity_id
_entity_poly.type
_entity_poly.pdbx_seq_one_letter_code
_entity_poly.pdbx_strand_id
1 'polypeptide(L)'
;MIPYLFLIAYLVVLYACLWKLLQKAGKPAWAGLVPVYNIILWLRISGKPWWWVFLFIVPGVNLLMFILMNVNISIVLGEREVK
;
A
#
# COMPACT_ATOMS: atom_id res chain seq x y z
N MET A 1 -17.19 20.22 16.60
CA MET A 1 -17.89 19.43 15.56
C MET A 1 -17.20 19.49 14.21
N ILE A 2 -16.82 20.68 13.71
CA ILE A 2 -16.15 20.87 12.41
C ILE A 2 -14.89 19.98 12.20
N PRO A 3 -13.98 19.79 13.19
CA PRO A 3 -12.79 18.95 12.99
C PRO A 3 -13.08 17.47 12.70
N TYR A 4 -14.18 16.94 13.27
CA TYR A 4 -14.56 15.53 13.07
C TYR A 4 -15.06 15.26 11.64
N LEU A 5 -15.75 16.24 11.02
CA LEU A 5 -16.19 16.13 9.64
C LEU A 5 -15.01 16.06 8.67
N PHE A 6 -13.98 16.88 8.87
CA PHE A 6 -12.75 16.82 8.09
C PHE A 6 -12.02 15.48 8.26
N LEU A 7 -11.97 14.95 9.48
CA LEU A 7 -11.33 13.67 9.76
C LEU A 7 -12.04 12.51 9.07
N ILE A 8 -13.37 12.48 9.11
CA ILE A 8 -14.18 11.47 8.42
C ILE A 8 -14.02 11.59 6.90
N ALA A 9 -14.07 12.81 6.34
CA ALA A 9 -13.86 13.03 4.92
C ALA A 9 -12.47 12.53 4.46
N TYR A 10 -11.43 12.83 5.23
CA TYR A 10 -10.07 12.35 4.96
C TYR A 10 -9.99 10.82 4.96
N LEU A 11 -10.58 10.15 5.95
CA LEU A 11 -10.63 8.68 6.01
C LEU A 11 -11.34 8.08 4.79
N VAL A 12 -12.48 8.63 4.39
CA VAL A 12 -13.24 8.14 3.23
C VAL A 12 -12.40 8.25 1.95
N VAL A 13 -11.69 9.36 1.75
CA VAL A 13 -10.81 9.55 0.58
C VAL A 13 -9.67 8.55 0.57
N LEU A 14 -9.03 8.30 1.72
CA LEU A 14 -7.96 7.30 1.83
C LEU A 14 -8.45 5.89 1.49
N TYR A 15 -9.61 5.50 2.01
CA TYR A 15 -10.21 4.21 1.71
C TYR A 15 -10.57 4.07 0.23
N ALA A 16 -11.15 5.11 -0.37
CA ALA A 16 -11.48 5.12 -1.79
C ALA A 16 -10.23 5.00 -2.68
N CYS A 17 -9.13 5.66 -2.30
CA CYS A 17 -7.85 5.57 -3.00
C CYS A 17 -7.27 4.14 -2.93
N LEU A 18 -7.22 3.56 -1.72
CA LEU A 18 -6.71 2.20 -1.52
C LEU A 18 -7.55 1.16 -2.28
N TRP A 19 -8.87 1.35 -2.31
CA TRP A 19 -9.79 0.49 -3.06
C TRP A 19 -9.48 0.50 -4.56
N LYS A 20 -9.31 1.68 -5.16
CA LYS A 20 -8.98 1.81 -6.59
C LYS A 20 -7.62 1.18 -6.91
N LEU A 21 -6.62 1.36 -6.05
CA LEU A 21 -5.30 0.74 -6.20
C LEU A 21 -5.38 -0.79 -6.21
N LEU A 22 -6.14 -1.36 -5.28
CA LEU A 22 -6.31 -2.81 -5.16
C LEU A 22 -7.10 -3.42 -6.33
N GLN A 23 -8.15 -2.72 -6.79
CA GLN A 23 -8.89 -3.12 -7.99
C GLN A 23 -7.99 -3.14 -9.22
N LYS A 24 -7.13 -2.11 -9.41
CA LYS A 24 -6.19 -2.05 -10.53
C LYS A 24 -5.15 -3.18 -10.47
N ALA A 25 -4.80 -3.63 -9.25
CA ALA A 25 -3.92 -4.78 -9.03
C ALA A 25 -4.63 -6.15 -9.08
N GLY A 26 -5.95 -6.20 -9.38
CA GLY A 26 -6.72 -7.45 -9.43
C GLY A 26 -6.87 -8.15 -8.08
N LYS A 27 -6.78 -7.41 -6.97
CA LYS A 27 -6.92 -7.94 -5.60
C LYS A 27 -8.18 -7.42 -4.91
N PRO A 28 -8.76 -8.19 -3.98
CA PRO A 28 -9.97 -7.77 -3.28
C PRO A 28 -9.70 -6.56 -2.37
N ALA A 29 -10.58 -5.55 -2.41
CA ALA A 29 -10.39 -4.29 -1.69
C ALA A 29 -10.34 -4.43 -0.16
N TRP A 30 -11.03 -5.44 0.40
CA TRP A 30 -10.98 -5.75 1.83
C TRP A 30 -9.60 -6.27 2.27
N ALA A 31 -8.76 -6.75 1.35
CA ALA A 31 -7.42 -7.21 1.68
C ALA A 31 -6.53 -6.07 2.20
N GLY A 32 -6.81 -4.83 1.80
CA GLY A 32 -6.08 -3.65 2.24
C GLY A 32 -6.37 -3.22 3.67
N LEU A 33 -7.49 -3.66 4.25
CA LEU A 33 -7.95 -3.30 5.59
C LEU A 33 -7.14 -3.99 6.70
N VAL A 34 -6.61 -5.17 6.42
CA VAL A 34 -5.89 -5.97 7.41
C VAL A 34 -4.40 -5.60 7.35
N PRO A 35 -3.79 -5.03 8.40
CA PRO A 35 -2.45 -4.43 8.34
C PRO A 35 -1.36 -5.40 7.87
N VAL A 36 -1.34 -6.62 8.43
CA VAL A 36 -0.33 -7.64 8.09
C VAL A 36 -0.58 -8.21 6.69
N TYR A 37 -1.84 -8.45 6.34
CA TYR A 37 -2.20 -9.00 5.03
C TYR A 37 -1.96 -7.99 3.91
N ASN A 38 -2.17 -6.71 4.15
CA ASN A 38 -1.90 -5.63 3.21
C ASN A 38 -0.42 -5.64 2.76
N ILE A 39 0.53 -5.74 3.70
CA ILE A 39 1.96 -5.80 3.37
C ILE A 39 2.30 -7.04 2.53
N ILE A 40 1.75 -8.20 2.88
CA ILE A 40 1.94 -9.45 2.13
C ILE A 40 1.33 -9.35 0.73
N LEU A 41 0.16 -8.73 0.62
CA LEU A 41 -0.52 -8.51 -0.65
C LEU A 41 0.27 -7.56 -1.54
N TRP A 42 0.81 -6.48 -0.97
CA TRP A 42 1.67 -5.52 -1.66
C TRP A 42 2.91 -6.21 -2.21
N LEU A 43 3.56 -7.06 -1.42
CA LEU A 43 4.69 -7.88 -1.88
C LEU A 43 4.29 -8.82 -3.02
N ARG A 44 3.11 -9.45 -2.92
CA ARG A 44 2.58 -10.35 -3.95
C ARG A 44 2.19 -9.61 -5.23
N ILE A 45 1.68 -8.39 -5.14
CA ILE A 45 1.40 -7.52 -6.31
C ILE A 45 2.72 -7.11 -6.96
N SER A 46 3.71 -6.71 -6.19
CA SER A 46 5.02 -6.28 -6.69
C SER A 46 5.95 -7.41 -7.14
N GLY A 47 5.55 -8.68 -7.00
CA GLY A 47 6.37 -9.84 -7.31
C GLY A 47 7.64 -9.96 -6.46
N LYS A 48 7.65 -9.39 -5.24
CA LYS A 48 8.81 -9.40 -4.33
C LYS A 48 8.73 -10.56 -3.34
N PRO A 49 9.87 -11.05 -2.83
CA PRO A 49 9.89 -12.19 -1.92
C PRO A 49 9.22 -11.87 -0.58
N TRP A 50 8.54 -12.86 0.01
CA TRP A 50 7.77 -12.72 1.25
C TRP A 50 8.63 -12.31 2.47
N TRP A 51 9.93 -12.62 2.45
CA TRP A 51 10.86 -12.27 3.54
C TRP A 51 11.03 -10.75 3.74
N TRP A 52 10.65 -9.92 2.77
CA TRP A 52 10.69 -8.46 2.91
C TRP A 52 9.80 -7.94 4.05
N VAL A 53 8.81 -8.71 4.52
CA VAL A 53 8.02 -8.36 5.73
C VAL A 53 8.92 -8.18 6.96
N PHE A 54 10.00 -8.97 7.09
CA PHE A 54 10.92 -8.83 8.23
C PHE A 54 11.68 -7.50 8.23
N LEU A 55 11.91 -6.91 7.05
CA LEU A 55 12.56 -5.61 6.92
C LEU A 55 11.68 -4.45 7.40
N PHE A 56 10.34 -4.63 7.44
CA PHE A 56 9.41 -3.66 8.03
C PHE A 56 9.48 -3.62 9.57
N ILE A 57 9.99 -4.68 10.21
CA ILE A 57 10.10 -4.76 11.67
C ILE A 57 11.30 -3.94 12.18
N VAL A 58 12.34 -3.78 11.35
CA VAL A 58 13.56 -3.08 11.73
C VAL A 58 13.34 -1.55 11.66
N PRO A 59 13.48 -0.82 12.78
CA PRO A 59 13.33 0.64 12.79
C PRO A 59 14.40 1.30 11.92
N GLY A 60 14.03 2.34 11.19
CA GLY A 60 14.87 2.99 10.16
C GLY A 60 14.71 2.36 8.78
N VAL A 61 14.93 1.05 8.64
CA VAL A 61 14.79 0.32 7.36
C VAL A 61 13.33 0.30 6.88
N ASN A 62 12.38 0.24 7.81
CA ASN A 62 10.95 0.31 7.50
C ASN A 62 10.58 1.52 6.62
N LEU A 63 11.15 2.70 6.87
CA LEU A 63 10.88 3.91 6.06
C LEU A 63 11.36 3.76 4.62
N LEU A 64 12.58 3.23 4.44
CA LEU A 64 13.14 2.94 3.12
C LEU A 64 12.28 1.91 2.39
N MET A 65 11.85 0.85 3.07
CA MET A 65 10.99 -0.17 2.48
C MET A 65 9.63 0.37 2.08
N PHE A 66 9.04 1.28 2.85
CA PHE A 66 7.79 1.96 2.47
C PHE A 66 7.96 2.72 1.15
N ILE A 67 9.03 3.51 1.00
CA ILE A 67 9.28 4.27 -0.23
C ILE A 67 9.52 3.31 -1.40
N LEU A 68 10.38 2.32 -1.23
CA LEU A 68 10.69 1.31 -2.25
C LEU A 68 9.45 0.54 -2.70
N MET A 69 8.56 0.16 -1.79
CA MET A 69 7.35 -0.57 -2.12
C MET A 69 6.38 0.29 -2.92
N ASN A 70 6.19 1.56 -2.54
CA ASN A 70 5.34 2.50 -3.29
C ASN A 70 5.85 2.71 -4.72
N VAL A 71 7.16 2.84 -4.90
CA VAL A 71 7.76 2.96 -6.23
C VAL A 71 7.57 1.66 -7.04
N ASN A 72 7.85 0.50 -6.47
CA ASN A 72 7.63 -0.78 -7.15
C ASN A 72 6.18 -1.00 -7.56
N ILE A 73 5.22 -0.65 -6.71
CA ILE A 73 3.79 -0.73 -7.02
C ILE A 73 3.45 0.20 -8.19
N SER A 74 3.99 1.42 -8.23
CA SER A 74 3.76 2.34 -9.35
C SER A 74 4.30 1.80 -10.69
N ILE A 75 5.44 1.10 -10.66
CA ILE A 75 6.02 0.46 -11.85
C ILE A 75 5.14 -0.69 -12.32
N VAL A 76 4.71 -1.58 -11.41
CA VAL A 76 3.85 -2.72 -11.76
C VAL A 76 2.47 -2.28 -12.24
N LEU A 77 1.96 -1.17 -11.74
CA LEU A 77 0.70 -0.57 -12.20
C LEU A 77 0.85 0.20 -13.53
N GLY A 78 2.04 0.25 -14.12
CA GLY A 78 2.31 0.93 -15.39
C GLY A 78 2.30 2.46 -15.31
N GLU A 79 2.34 3.03 -14.11
CA GLU A 79 2.33 4.50 -13.89
C GLU A 79 3.75 5.10 -13.98
N ARG A 80 4.79 4.26 -13.94
CA ARG A 80 6.20 4.67 -14.07
C ARG A 80 7.01 3.62 -14.83
N GLU A 81 7.82 4.08 -15.77
CA GLU A 81 8.84 3.24 -16.40
C GLU A 81 10.14 3.29 -15.59
N VAL A 82 10.83 2.14 -15.50
CA VAL A 82 12.17 2.08 -14.91
C VAL A 82 13.13 2.66 -15.93
N LYS A 83 13.59 3.88 -15.68
CA LYS A 83 14.74 4.45 -16.40
C LYS A 83 16.05 3.80 -15.96
#